data_AF-A0A958QB78-F1
#
_entry.id   AF-A0A958QB78-F1
#
_cell.length_a   1.000
_cell.length_b   1.000
_cell.length_c   1.000
_cell.angle_alpha   90.00
_cell.angle_beta   90.00
_cell.angle_gamma   90.00
#
_symmetry.space_group_name_H-M   'P 1'
#
loop_
_entity.id
_entity.type
_entity.pdbx_description
1 polymer ?
#
loop_
_entity_poly.entity_id
_entity_poly.type
_entity_poly.pdbx_seq_one_letter_code
_entity_poly.pdbx_strand_id
1 'polypeptide(L)'
;MGSRGRGGFSGRGGRGRGGHRDNRGGGRGGRDNRGRGGRGGRGGRDLREASISGNKRERISVESGELVFIDQFMLANPQFVDSMIQNVDADSSVKDSIIQNYGGAVVKMDSGTYRIDRDPFALYIVVYPDGERIESEGITDRPADSLGRVFIDTRCLAMIDKELLDDSDLLLKYQETWFRGDEKACRDLLRDNGGAVRYGFSRFGDELGIYRLSEEGYICLWPDVTEPELEAEVAQAEAS
;
A
#
# COMPACT_ATOMS: atom_id res chain seq x y z
N MET A 1 42.50 -39.41 -26.99
CA MET A 1 43.41 -38.34 -26.52
C MET A 1 42.54 -37.10 -26.29
N GLY A 2 42.36 -36.49 -25.13
CA GLY A 2 42.86 -36.71 -23.77
C GLY A 2 42.00 -35.89 -22.78
N SER A 3 41.92 -36.40 -21.56
CA SER A 3 41.59 -35.81 -20.25
C SER A 3 40.34 -34.97 -19.99
N ARG A 4 39.56 -35.51 -19.04
CA ARG A 4 38.60 -34.89 -18.13
C ARG A 4 39.33 -34.07 -17.05
N GLY A 5 38.74 -32.95 -16.63
CA GLY A 5 39.13 -32.21 -15.42
C GLY A 5 37.96 -32.10 -14.44
N ARG A 6 38.05 -32.79 -13.30
CA ARG A 6 37.20 -32.65 -12.11
C ARG A 6 37.90 -31.73 -11.09
N GLY A 7 37.15 -30.86 -10.44
CA GLY A 7 37.45 -30.28 -9.13
C GLY A 7 36.13 -29.74 -8.55
N GLY A 8 35.65 -30.06 -7.35
CA GLY A 8 36.33 -30.58 -6.17
C GLY A 8 36.46 -29.46 -5.12
N PHE A 9 35.37 -29.04 -4.49
CA PHE A 9 35.42 -28.15 -3.33
C PHE A 9 34.65 -28.76 -2.15
N SER A 10 35.42 -29.29 -1.21
CA SER A 10 35.01 -29.75 0.11
C SER A 10 35.48 -28.73 1.14
N GLY A 11 34.56 -28.15 1.92
CA GLY A 11 34.87 -27.22 3.00
C GLY A 11 34.03 -27.52 4.24
N ARG A 12 34.64 -28.22 5.20
CA ARG A 12 34.13 -28.60 6.52
C ARG A 12 33.95 -27.38 7.45
N GLY A 13 32.91 -27.46 8.29
CA GLY A 13 33.10 -27.51 9.75
C GLY A 13 32.87 -26.23 10.57
N GLY A 14 32.17 -26.38 11.70
CA GLY A 14 32.17 -25.37 12.75
C GLY A 14 30.96 -25.39 13.70
N ARG A 15 30.76 -26.48 14.44
CA ARG A 15 29.89 -26.46 15.65
C ARG A 15 30.66 -25.77 16.78
N GLY A 16 30.05 -24.80 17.46
CA GLY A 16 30.60 -24.14 18.64
C GLY A 16 29.51 -23.84 19.68
N ARG A 17 29.41 -24.71 20.69
CA ARG A 17 28.67 -24.50 21.95
C ARG A 17 29.47 -23.58 22.88
N GLY A 18 28.78 -22.73 23.64
CA GLY A 18 29.27 -22.07 24.85
C GLY A 18 28.51 -20.77 25.07
N GLY A 19 28.02 -20.39 26.25
CA GLY A 19 28.11 -20.95 27.58
C GLY A 19 27.40 -19.99 28.55
N HIS A 20 26.82 -20.57 29.59
CA HIS A 20 26.28 -19.91 30.79
C HIS A 20 27.20 -18.81 31.35
N ARG A 21 26.63 -17.69 31.82
CA ARG A 21 27.09 -17.04 33.06
C ARG A 21 25.99 -16.17 33.66
N ASP A 22 25.48 -16.64 34.79
CA ASP A 22 24.78 -15.85 35.79
C ASP A 22 25.69 -14.74 36.31
N ASN A 23 25.13 -13.57 36.61
CA ASN A 23 25.67 -12.75 37.67
C ASN A 23 24.57 -11.96 38.38
N ARG A 24 24.17 -12.48 39.54
CA ARG A 24 23.49 -11.74 40.60
C ARG A 24 24.51 -10.80 41.23
N GLY A 25 24.25 -9.50 41.20
CA GLY A 25 25.03 -8.51 41.93
C GLY A 25 24.09 -7.44 42.45
N GLY A 26 23.73 -7.54 43.74
CA GLY A 26 22.97 -6.53 44.44
C GLY A 26 23.77 -5.24 44.60
N GLY A 27 23.07 -4.11 44.55
CA GLY A 27 23.63 -2.78 44.81
C GLY A 27 22.54 -1.84 45.27
N ARG A 28 22.28 -1.82 46.58
CA ARG A 28 21.63 -0.71 47.26
C ARG A 28 22.60 0.46 47.32
N GLY A 29 22.13 1.67 47.01
CA GLY A 29 22.72 2.91 47.49
C GLY A 29 22.89 3.98 46.42
N GLY A 30 22.55 5.22 46.77
CA GLY A 30 23.15 6.40 46.14
C GLY A 30 22.18 7.41 45.58
N ARG A 31 21.69 8.27 46.48
CA ARG A 31 21.09 9.58 46.23
C ARG A 31 22.06 10.51 45.48
N ASP A 32 21.45 11.53 44.87
CA ASP A 32 21.99 12.86 44.54
C ASP A 32 22.69 13.11 43.19
N ASN A 33 21.89 13.73 42.31
CA ASN A 33 22.12 15.09 41.81
C ASN A 33 23.26 15.32 40.80
N ARG A 34 22.88 15.59 39.54
CA ARG A 34 23.10 16.87 38.85
C ARG A 34 22.73 16.76 37.38
N GLY A 35 21.84 17.66 36.96
CA GLY A 35 21.39 17.80 35.58
C GLY A 35 22.54 18.06 34.61
N ARG A 36 22.43 17.47 33.43
CA ARG A 36 23.16 17.90 32.24
C ARG A 36 22.43 17.45 30.98
N GLY A 37 21.95 18.43 30.22
CA GLY A 37 21.85 18.34 28.76
C GLY A 37 20.51 17.86 28.23
N GLY A 38 19.62 18.81 27.96
CA GLY A 38 18.35 18.57 27.29
C GLY A 38 18.52 17.93 25.92
N ARG A 39 17.77 16.85 25.70
CA ARG A 39 17.41 16.35 24.37
C ARG A 39 15.93 16.68 24.20
N GLY A 40 15.68 17.69 23.39
CA GLY A 40 14.41 18.38 23.27
C GLY A 40 13.23 17.46 22.95
N GLY A 41 12.12 17.73 23.65
CA GLY A 41 10.81 17.91 23.03
C GLY A 41 10.31 16.80 22.09
N ARG A 42 10.21 15.57 22.57
CA ARG A 42 9.14 14.67 22.10
C ARG A 42 7.88 15.03 22.89
N GLY A 43 7.13 16.01 22.37
CA GLY A 43 5.75 16.24 22.79
C GLY A 43 5.02 14.90 22.76
N GLY A 44 4.43 14.54 23.89
CA GLY A 44 3.77 13.27 24.08
C GLY A 44 2.70 13.04 23.03
N ARG A 45 2.98 12.17 22.07
CA ARG A 45 1.92 11.47 21.35
C ARG A 45 1.36 10.46 22.35
N ASP A 46 0.11 10.66 22.74
CA ASP A 46 -0.63 9.69 23.52
C ASP A 46 -0.74 8.40 22.69
N LEU A 47 -0.01 7.36 23.10
CA LEU A 47 -0.02 6.06 22.43
C LEU A 47 -1.41 5.42 22.46
N ARG A 48 -2.31 5.90 23.33
CA ARG A 48 -3.71 5.50 23.44
C ARG A 48 -4.60 6.18 22.39
N GLU A 49 -4.31 7.42 21.99
CA GLU A 49 -4.94 8.05 20.81
C GLU A 49 -4.47 7.41 19.51
N ALA A 50 -3.20 6.97 19.43
CA ALA A 50 -2.67 6.23 18.29
C ALA A 50 -3.30 4.83 18.12
N SER A 51 -3.86 4.26 19.19
CA SER A 51 -4.63 3.00 19.12
C SER A 51 -6.10 3.21 18.79
N ILE A 52 -6.69 4.37 19.14
CA ILE A 52 -8.02 4.79 18.66
C ILE A 52 -7.95 5.21 17.17
N SER A 53 -6.79 5.73 16.72
CA SER A 53 -6.47 5.97 15.31
C SER A 53 -6.08 4.71 14.52
N GLY A 54 -6.19 3.52 15.12
CA GLY A 54 -5.97 2.23 14.46
C GLY A 54 -6.79 2.05 13.16
N ASN A 55 -7.92 2.75 13.05
CA ASN A 55 -8.79 2.77 11.87
C ASN A 55 -8.42 3.82 10.80
N LYS A 56 -7.42 4.69 11.00
CA LYS A 56 -6.99 5.63 9.93
C LYS A 56 -6.37 4.91 8.73
N ARG A 57 -5.94 3.66 8.92
CA ARG A 57 -5.35 2.84 7.85
C ARG A 57 -6.39 2.39 6.81
N GLU A 58 -7.67 2.49 7.14
CA GLU A 58 -8.85 2.17 6.33
C GLU A 58 -9.56 3.42 5.83
N ARG A 59 -8.84 4.53 5.71
CA ARG A 59 -9.41 5.79 5.24
C ARG A 59 -8.56 6.44 4.16
N ILE A 60 -9.21 7.17 3.28
CA ILE A 60 -8.61 8.06 2.28
C ILE A 60 -9.26 9.44 2.43
N SER A 61 -8.48 10.50 2.28
CA SER A 61 -8.99 11.86 2.11
C SER A 61 -8.97 12.20 0.62
N VAL A 62 -10.08 12.72 0.09
CA VAL A 62 -10.20 13.17 -1.30
C VAL A 62 -10.59 14.64 -1.25
N GLU A 63 -9.69 15.53 -1.66
CA GLU A 63 -9.91 16.98 -1.62
C GLU A 63 -10.19 17.52 -3.02
N SER A 64 -9.49 16.99 -4.02
CA SER A 64 -9.60 17.37 -5.44
C SER A 64 -10.92 16.98 -6.11
N GLY A 65 -11.65 16.01 -5.52
CA GLY A 65 -12.79 15.34 -6.15
C GLY A 65 -12.38 14.26 -7.18
N GLU A 66 -11.10 13.90 -7.23
CA GLU A 66 -10.58 12.86 -8.12
C GLU A 66 -9.69 11.89 -7.32
N LEU A 67 -10.12 10.62 -7.25
CA LEU A 67 -9.39 9.54 -6.60
C LEU A 67 -8.58 8.75 -7.64
N VAL A 68 -7.29 8.59 -7.38
CA VAL A 68 -6.37 7.83 -8.23
C VAL A 68 -6.18 6.42 -7.65
N PHE A 69 -6.35 5.42 -8.52
CA PHE A 69 -5.99 4.02 -8.28
C PHE A 69 -4.74 3.70 -9.10
N ILE A 70 -3.66 3.28 -8.46
CA ILE A 70 -2.42 2.95 -9.17
C ILE A 70 -1.62 1.91 -8.39
N ASP A 71 -0.79 1.13 -9.09
CA ASP A 71 0.20 0.29 -8.44
C ASP A 71 1.15 1.14 -7.57
N GLN A 72 1.37 0.69 -6.34
CA GLN A 72 2.26 1.32 -5.36
C GLN A 72 3.68 1.60 -5.90
N PHE A 73 4.22 0.70 -6.72
CA PHE A 73 5.54 0.84 -7.34
C PHE A 73 5.59 1.94 -8.38
N MET A 74 4.49 2.22 -9.10
CA MET A 74 4.49 3.29 -10.11
C MET A 74 4.77 4.65 -9.48
N LEU A 75 4.37 4.87 -8.22
CA LEU A 75 4.74 6.07 -7.45
C LEU A 75 6.26 6.21 -7.18
N ALA A 76 7.03 5.13 -7.33
CA ALA A 76 8.49 5.15 -7.27
C ALA A 76 9.16 4.99 -8.64
N ASN A 77 8.39 4.77 -9.72
CA ASN A 77 8.93 4.63 -11.06
C ASN A 77 9.51 5.99 -11.52
N PRO A 78 10.82 6.07 -11.86
CA PRO A 78 11.43 7.34 -12.27
C PRO A 78 10.75 8.01 -13.46
N GLN A 79 10.33 7.24 -14.47
CA GLN A 79 9.70 7.80 -15.66
C GLN A 79 8.31 8.37 -15.35
N PHE A 80 7.55 7.71 -14.47
CA PHE A 80 6.26 8.22 -14.00
C PHE A 80 6.44 9.51 -13.19
N VAL A 81 7.34 9.48 -12.18
CA VAL A 81 7.63 10.63 -11.32
C VAL A 81 8.13 11.83 -12.13
N ASP A 82 9.09 11.62 -13.03
CA ASP A 82 9.60 12.67 -13.91
C ASP A 82 8.48 13.24 -14.80
N SER A 83 7.60 12.39 -15.33
CA SER A 83 6.47 12.82 -16.15
C SER A 83 5.49 13.67 -15.33
N MET A 84 5.19 13.30 -14.09
CA MET A 84 4.31 14.08 -13.21
C MET A 84 4.93 15.43 -12.86
N ILE A 85 6.21 15.47 -12.47
CA ILE A 85 6.91 16.71 -12.11
C ILE A 85 6.98 17.67 -13.30
N GLN A 86 7.29 17.17 -14.50
CA GLN A 86 7.34 17.98 -15.72
C GLN A 86 5.97 18.57 -16.12
N ASN A 87 4.88 17.96 -15.65
CA ASN A 87 3.51 18.33 -15.98
C ASN A 87 2.71 18.76 -14.74
N VAL A 88 3.39 19.27 -13.70
CA VAL A 88 2.73 19.69 -12.45
C VAL A 88 1.69 20.79 -12.68
N ASP A 89 1.97 21.74 -13.59
CA ASP A 89 1.06 22.82 -13.97
C ASP A 89 0.16 22.47 -15.17
N ALA A 90 0.22 21.22 -15.66
CA ALA A 90 -0.58 20.81 -16.80
C ALA A 90 -2.06 20.61 -16.43
N ASP A 91 -2.91 20.68 -17.45
CA ASP A 91 -4.35 20.43 -17.29
C ASP A 91 -4.63 19.03 -16.74
N SER A 92 -5.71 18.91 -15.99
CA SER A 92 -6.17 17.66 -15.34
C SER A 92 -6.21 16.47 -16.32
N SER A 93 -6.62 16.67 -17.57
CA SER A 93 -6.68 15.62 -18.60
C SER A 93 -5.32 15.09 -19.06
N VAL A 94 -4.27 15.92 -19.02
CA VAL A 94 -2.90 15.49 -19.33
C VAL A 94 -2.41 14.56 -18.23
N LYS A 95 -2.64 14.92 -16.97
CA LYS A 95 -2.30 14.08 -15.82
C LYS A 95 -3.07 12.76 -15.83
N ASP A 96 -4.36 12.78 -16.17
CA ASP A 96 -5.16 11.55 -16.35
C ASP A 96 -4.54 10.61 -17.38
N SER A 97 -4.11 11.18 -18.50
CA SER A 97 -3.45 10.41 -19.57
C SER A 97 -2.12 9.82 -19.11
N ILE A 98 -1.32 10.55 -18.32
CA ILE A 98 -0.09 10.02 -17.71
C ILE A 98 -0.43 8.85 -16.79
N ILE A 99 -1.38 9.02 -15.86
CA ILE A 99 -1.79 7.97 -14.92
C ILE A 99 -2.24 6.71 -15.66
N GLN A 100 -3.07 6.84 -16.69
CA GLN A 100 -3.55 5.73 -17.50
C GLN A 100 -2.44 5.01 -18.28
N ASN A 101 -1.46 5.76 -18.82
CA ASN A 101 -0.32 5.17 -19.53
C ASN A 101 0.57 4.31 -18.64
N TYR A 102 0.53 4.53 -17.31
CA TYR A 102 1.24 3.72 -16.32
C TYR A 102 0.30 2.73 -15.59
N GLY A 103 -0.84 2.39 -16.21
CA GLY A 103 -1.75 1.35 -15.72
C GLY A 103 -2.64 1.78 -14.56
N GLY A 104 -2.64 3.07 -14.21
CA GLY A 104 -3.54 3.63 -13.21
C GLY A 104 -4.92 4.01 -13.76
N ALA A 105 -5.81 4.41 -12.87
CA ALA A 105 -7.12 4.94 -13.20
C ALA A 105 -7.47 6.14 -12.31
N VAL A 106 -8.32 7.02 -12.84
CA VAL A 106 -8.81 8.20 -12.13
C VAL A 106 -10.33 8.14 -12.07
N VAL A 107 -10.89 8.25 -10.87
CA VAL A 107 -12.32 8.22 -10.62
C VAL A 107 -12.76 9.53 -10.01
N LYS A 108 -13.75 10.16 -10.64
CA LYS A 108 -14.42 11.34 -10.07
C LYS A 108 -15.32 10.93 -8.92
N MET A 109 -15.21 11.63 -7.81
CA MET A 109 -16.07 11.47 -6.63
C MET A 109 -16.15 12.78 -5.84
N ASP A 110 -17.08 12.88 -4.91
CA ASP A 110 -17.21 14.09 -4.10
C ASP A 110 -16.03 14.24 -3.14
N SER A 111 -15.66 15.48 -2.80
CA SER A 111 -14.64 15.73 -1.78
C SER A 111 -15.10 15.19 -0.42
N GLY A 112 -14.23 14.49 0.30
CA GLY A 112 -14.58 13.94 1.61
C GLY A 112 -13.58 12.92 2.13
N THR A 113 -13.89 12.36 3.29
CA THR A 113 -13.17 11.19 3.81
C THR A 113 -13.95 9.94 3.46
N TYR A 114 -13.25 8.95 2.91
CA TYR A 114 -13.80 7.67 2.52
C TYR A 114 -13.22 6.56 3.38
N ARG A 115 -14.00 5.51 3.62
CA ARG A 115 -13.56 4.25 4.18
C ARG A 115 -13.25 3.24 3.10
N ILE A 116 -12.36 2.31 3.42
CA ILE A 116 -11.99 1.21 2.54
C ILE A 116 -12.22 -0.10 3.27
N ASP A 117 -13.14 -0.90 2.76
CA ASP A 117 -13.32 -2.28 3.18
C ASP A 117 -12.76 -3.21 2.09
N ARG A 118 -12.12 -4.29 2.51
CA ARG A 118 -11.56 -5.31 1.61
C ARG A 118 -11.99 -6.68 2.09
N ASP A 119 -12.60 -7.44 1.21
CA ASP A 119 -12.87 -8.85 1.43
C ASP A 119 -11.99 -9.69 0.50
N PRO A 120 -10.95 -10.38 1.02
CA PRO A 120 -10.10 -11.25 0.21
C PRO A 120 -10.80 -12.54 -0.24
N PHE A 121 -11.88 -12.97 0.40
CA PHE A 121 -12.58 -14.21 0.07
C PHE A 121 -13.64 -13.95 -1.01
N ALA A 122 -14.32 -12.81 -0.93
CA ALA A 122 -15.25 -12.36 -1.95
C ALA A 122 -14.57 -11.54 -3.07
N LEU A 123 -13.24 -11.43 -3.04
CA LEU A 123 -12.41 -10.77 -4.06
C LEU A 123 -12.85 -9.34 -4.42
N TYR A 124 -13.19 -8.53 -3.41
CA TYR A 124 -13.53 -7.12 -3.63
C TYR A 124 -12.83 -6.15 -2.67
N ILE A 125 -12.64 -4.92 -3.15
CA ILE A 125 -12.31 -3.73 -2.36
C ILE A 125 -13.42 -2.73 -2.61
N VAL A 126 -13.96 -2.12 -1.56
CA VAL A 126 -14.97 -1.08 -1.67
C VAL A 126 -14.51 0.19 -0.97
N VAL A 127 -14.69 1.32 -1.65
CA VAL A 127 -14.45 2.67 -1.18
C VAL A 127 -15.80 3.38 -1.07
N TYR A 128 -16.15 3.85 0.12
CA TYR A 128 -17.46 4.44 0.42
C TYR A 128 -17.34 5.58 1.45
N PRO A 129 -18.28 6.54 1.52
CA PRO A 129 -18.18 7.68 2.42
C PRO A 129 -17.99 7.29 3.90
N ASP A 130 -17.16 8.04 4.62
CA ASP A 130 -16.96 7.80 6.05
C ASP A 130 -18.22 8.12 6.85
N GLY A 131 -18.53 7.25 7.81
CA GLY A 131 -19.76 7.31 8.61
C GLY A 131 -20.91 6.46 8.05
N GLU A 132 -20.81 6.01 6.81
CA GLU A 132 -21.74 5.05 6.23
C GLU A 132 -21.34 3.61 6.58
N ARG A 133 -22.27 2.68 6.36
CA ARG A 133 -22.04 1.25 6.54
C ARG A 133 -22.52 0.54 5.29
N ILE A 134 -21.62 -0.18 4.65
CA ILE A 134 -21.96 -1.04 3.53
C ILE A 134 -22.34 -2.43 4.03
N GLU A 135 -23.40 -2.98 3.45
CA GLU A 135 -23.72 -4.40 3.61
C GLU A 135 -22.91 -5.20 2.58
N SER A 136 -21.96 -5.99 3.08
CA SER A 136 -21.03 -6.79 2.28
C SER A 136 -21.71 -7.87 1.43
N GLU A 137 -22.88 -8.35 1.87
CA GLU A 137 -23.59 -9.44 1.20
C GLU A 137 -24.11 -8.99 -0.17
N GLY A 138 -23.77 -9.75 -1.22
CA GLY A 138 -24.24 -9.52 -2.59
C GLY A 138 -23.67 -8.27 -3.26
N ILE A 139 -22.57 -7.70 -2.76
CA ILE A 139 -22.01 -6.46 -3.33
C ILE A 139 -21.64 -6.59 -4.82
N THR A 140 -21.16 -7.76 -5.24
CA THR A 140 -20.79 -8.08 -6.62
C THR A 140 -21.99 -8.34 -7.53
N ASP A 141 -23.16 -8.62 -6.96
CA ASP A 141 -24.41 -8.88 -7.72
C ASP A 141 -25.19 -7.60 -8.02
N ARG A 142 -24.75 -6.46 -7.46
CA ARG A 142 -25.41 -5.16 -7.62
C ARG A 142 -25.16 -4.59 -9.03
N PRO A 143 -26.12 -3.88 -9.62
CA PRO A 143 -25.89 -3.12 -10.85
C PRO A 143 -24.73 -2.13 -10.66
N ALA A 144 -23.78 -2.17 -11.58
CA ALA A 144 -22.59 -1.34 -11.50
C ALA A 144 -22.17 -0.78 -12.86
N ASP A 145 -21.79 0.49 -12.88
CA ASP A 145 -21.25 1.16 -14.06
C ASP A 145 -19.73 0.99 -14.07
N SER A 146 -19.16 0.49 -15.18
CA SER A 146 -17.71 0.42 -15.33
C SER A 146 -17.11 1.82 -15.45
N LEU A 147 -16.12 2.11 -14.63
CA LEU A 147 -15.34 3.35 -14.61
C LEU A 147 -13.93 3.19 -15.19
N GLY A 148 -13.54 1.97 -15.54
CA GLY A 148 -12.22 1.64 -16.07
C GLY A 148 -11.59 0.45 -15.33
N ARG A 149 -10.25 0.42 -15.35
CA ARG A 149 -9.45 -0.67 -14.78
C ARG A 149 -8.12 -0.16 -14.26
N VAL A 150 -7.54 -0.86 -13.29
CA VAL A 150 -6.20 -0.61 -12.76
C VAL A 150 -5.37 -1.89 -12.83
N PHE A 151 -4.12 -1.74 -13.29
CA PHE A 151 -3.14 -2.81 -13.32
C PHE A 151 -2.24 -2.74 -12.09
N ILE A 152 -2.08 -3.86 -11.39
CA ILE A 152 -1.29 -3.97 -10.16
C ILE A 152 -0.30 -5.10 -10.35
N ASP A 153 0.98 -4.81 -10.60
CA ASP A 153 2.07 -5.77 -10.73
C ASP A 153 2.66 -6.16 -9.36
N THR A 154 2.75 -5.20 -8.43
CA THR A 154 3.51 -5.35 -7.18
C THR A 154 2.67 -5.75 -5.98
N ARG A 155 1.49 -6.31 -6.23
CA ARG A 155 0.54 -6.77 -5.20
C ARG A 155 -0.08 -5.65 -4.37
N CYS A 156 0.35 -4.39 -4.50
CA CYS A 156 -0.11 -3.28 -3.68
C CYS A 156 -0.81 -2.22 -4.54
N LEU A 157 -2.10 -2.03 -4.30
CA LEU A 157 -2.89 -0.92 -4.81
C LEU A 157 -2.70 0.30 -3.91
N ALA A 158 -2.22 1.40 -4.47
CA ALA A 158 -2.28 2.72 -3.87
C ALA A 158 -3.56 3.44 -4.31
N MET A 159 -4.19 4.11 -3.34
CA MET A 159 -5.37 4.94 -3.52
C MET A 159 -5.07 6.31 -2.93
N ILE A 160 -5.01 7.34 -3.77
CA ILE A 160 -4.58 8.67 -3.35
C ILE A 160 -5.44 9.75 -4.01
N ASP A 161 -5.65 10.86 -3.31
CA ASP A 161 -6.20 12.05 -3.95
C ASP A 161 -5.26 12.53 -5.07
N LYS A 162 -5.83 12.97 -6.18
CA LYS A 162 -5.04 13.36 -7.35
C LYS A 162 -4.08 14.52 -7.06
N GLU A 163 -4.48 15.46 -6.19
CA GLU A 163 -3.63 16.59 -5.79
C GLU A 163 -2.32 16.14 -5.11
N LEU A 164 -2.25 14.95 -4.50
CA LEU A 164 -1.00 14.43 -3.96
C LEU A 164 0.06 14.14 -5.03
N LEU A 165 -0.34 13.98 -6.29
CA LEU A 165 0.59 13.83 -7.40
C LEU A 165 1.21 15.16 -7.86
N ASP A 166 0.71 16.30 -7.36
CA ASP A 166 1.27 17.62 -7.63
C ASP A 166 2.36 18.01 -6.62
N ASP A 167 2.43 17.30 -5.49
CA ASP A 167 3.51 17.43 -4.50
C ASP A 167 4.77 16.70 -4.96
N SER A 168 5.62 17.43 -5.70
CA SER A 168 6.89 16.93 -6.21
C SER A 168 7.83 16.47 -5.09
N ASP A 169 7.84 17.14 -3.94
CA ASP A 169 8.70 16.78 -2.81
C ASP A 169 8.24 15.44 -2.20
N LEU A 170 6.93 15.22 -2.09
CA LEU A 170 6.35 13.95 -1.67
C LEU A 170 6.76 12.81 -2.62
N LEU A 171 6.61 13.01 -3.93
CA LEU A 171 6.95 11.98 -4.93
C LEU A 171 8.45 11.63 -4.91
N LEU A 172 9.33 12.62 -4.87
CA LEU A 172 10.78 12.41 -4.81
C LEU A 172 11.18 11.69 -3.51
N LYS A 173 10.62 12.10 -2.38
CA LYS A 173 10.85 11.45 -1.08
C LYS A 173 10.34 10.02 -1.06
N TYR A 174 9.17 9.78 -1.66
CA TYR A 174 8.60 8.44 -1.80
C TYR A 174 9.54 7.54 -2.62
N GLN A 175 9.99 8.03 -3.78
CA GLN A 175 10.94 7.34 -4.65
C GLN A 175 12.27 7.00 -3.92
N GLU A 176 12.88 7.97 -3.21
CA GLU A 176 14.10 7.74 -2.44
C GLU A 176 13.90 6.65 -1.37
N THR A 177 12.78 6.73 -0.65
CA THR A 177 12.43 5.77 0.42
C THR A 177 12.23 4.36 -0.15
N TRP A 178 11.62 4.26 -1.34
CA TRP A 178 11.41 3.00 -2.05
C TRP A 178 12.72 2.35 -2.46
N PHE A 179 13.63 3.10 -3.11
CA PHE A 179 14.92 2.56 -3.56
C PHE A 179 15.87 2.20 -2.41
N ARG A 180 15.63 2.72 -1.20
CA ARG A 180 16.30 2.27 0.03
C ARG A 180 15.77 0.93 0.56
N GLY A 181 14.69 0.40 0.00
CA GLY A 181 14.05 -0.84 0.46
C GLY A 181 13.17 -0.68 1.70
N ASP A 182 12.75 0.54 2.05
CA ASP A 182 11.87 0.79 3.21
C ASP A 182 10.39 0.90 2.78
N GLU A 183 9.84 -0.22 2.31
CA GLU A 183 8.45 -0.28 1.83
C GLU A 183 7.42 0.11 2.90
N LYS A 184 7.73 -0.17 4.17
CA LYS A 184 6.85 0.22 5.28
C LYS A 184 6.81 1.74 5.41
N ALA A 185 7.96 2.41 5.37
CA ALA A 185 8.00 3.87 5.38
C ALA A 185 7.32 4.48 4.15
N CYS A 186 7.40 3.85 2.97
CA CYS A 186 6.64 4.27 1.79
C CYS A 186 5.13 4.25 2.04
N ARG A 187 4.60 3.14 2.57
CA ARG A 187 3.16 3.01 2.90
C ARG A 187 2.72 3.99 3.99
N ASP A 188 3.55 4.17 5.01
CA ASP A 188 3.27 5.11 6.09
C ASP A 188 3.31 6.56 5.56
N LEU A 189 4.22 6.89 4.64
CA LEU A 189 4.29 8.20 3.98
C LEU A 189 3.00 8.52 3.21
N LEU A 190 2.46 7.57 2.43
CA LEU A 190 1.18 7.80 1.74
C LEU A 190 0.02 8.00 2.72
N ARG A 191 -0.05 7.19 3.78
CA ARG A 191 -1.09 7.28 4.81
C ARG A 191 -1.05 8.59 5.60
N ASP A 192 0.15 9.06 5.90
CA ASP A 192 0.35 10.32 6.63
C ASP A 192 -0.09 11.54 5.79
N ASN A 193 -0.19 11.40 4.46
CA ASN A 193 -0.68 12.42 3.53
C ASN A 193 -2.11 12.15 3.03
N GLY A 194 -2.88 11.29 3.70
CA GLY A 194 -4.30 11.06 3.37
C GLY A 194 -4.56 9.99 2.31
N GLY A 195 -3.52 9.34 1.79
CA GLY A 195 -3.63 8.18 0.91
C GLY A 195 -3.87 6.87 1.66
N ALA A 196 -4.11 5.80 0.91
CA ALA A 196 -4.17 4.45 1.42
C ALA A 196 -3.46 3.45 0.50
N VAL A 197 -3.04 2.33 1.10
CA VAL A 197 -2.44 1.21 0.38
C VAL A 197 -3.10 -0.08 0.82
N ARG A 198 -3.50 -0.91 -0.15
CA ARG A 198 -4.08 -2.24 0.05
C ARG A 198 -3.38 -3.28 -0.78
N TYR A 199 -3.36 -4.51 -0.29
CA TYR A 199 -2.94 -5.60 -1.14
C TYR A 199 -4.05 -5.89 -2.16
N GLY A 200 -3.67 -6.15 -3.40
CA GLY A 200 -4.49 -6.81 -4.40
C GLY A 200 -4.89 -8.22 -3.95
N PHE A 201 -5.49 -8.97 -4.85
CA PHE A 201 -5.95 -10.33 -4.61
C PHE A 201 -4.87 -11.36 -4.97
N SER A 202 -4.21 -11.19 -6.11
CA SER A 202 -3.15 -12.07 -6.62
C SER A 202 -1.77 -11.65 -6.12
N ARG A 203 -0.83 -12.61 -6.10
CA ARG A 203 0.60 -12.36 -5.84
C ARG A 203 1.38 -11.99 -7.10
N PHE A 204 0.92 -12.42 -8.28
CA PHE A 204 1.63 -12.27 -9.55
C PHE A 204 1.14 -11.09 -10.39
N GLY A 205 0.17 -10.37 -9.86
CA GLY A 205 -0.42 -9.20 -10.45
C GLY A 205 -1.94 -9.36 -10.60
N ASP A 206 -2.64 -8.24 -10.57
CA ASP A 206 -4.09 -8.16 -10.73
C ASP A 206 -4.44 -7.12 -11.80
N GLU A 207 -5.42 -7.46 -12.64
CA GLU A 207 -6.20 -6.47 -13.39
C GLU A 207 -7.55 -6.33 -12.69
N LEU A 208 -7.76 -5.21 -12.00
CA LEU A 208 -9.01 -4.93 -11.30
C LEU A 208 -9.87 -4.00 -12.12
N GLY A 209 -11.10 -4.42 -12.40
CA GLY A 209 -12.12 -3.53 -12.92
C GLY A 209 -12.59 -2.60 -11.81
N ILE A 210 -12.88 -1.35 -12.17
CA ILE A 210 -13.34 -0.32 -11.25
C ILE A 210 -14.78 0.00 -11.61
N TYR A 211 -15.65 -0.07 -10.62
CA TYR A 211 -17.09 -0.02 -10.81
C TYR A 211 -17.73 0.96 -9.84
N ARG A 212 -18.74 1.69 -10.30
CA ARG A 212 -19.60 2.48 -9.44
C ARG A 212 -20.86 1.68 -9.12
N LEU A 213 -21.12 1.42 -7.84
CA LEU A 213 -22.42 0.88 -7.44
C LEU A 213 -23.47 2.00 -7.52
N SER A 214 -24.65 1.67 -8.07
CA SER A 214 -25.78 2.58 -8.33
C SER A 214 -26.01 3.63 -7.24
N GLU A 215 -26.34 4.89 -7.62
CA GLU A 215 -26.73 6.11 -6.85
C GLU A 215 -26.01 6.46 -5.51
N GLU A 216 -25.42 5.51 -4.80
CA GLU A 216 -24.77 5.64 -3.49
C GLU A 216 -23.33 6.16 -3.59
N GLY A 217 -22.78 6.27 -4.80
CA GLY A 217 -21.44 6.82 -5.02
C GLY A 217 -20.29 5.91 -4.58
N TYR A 218 -20.57 4.64 -4.26
CA TYR A 218 -19.54 3.68 -3.84
C TYR A 218 -18.71 3.22 -5.03
N ILE A 219 -17.40 3.12 -4.81
CA ILE A 219 -16.46 2.60 -5.79
C ILE A 219 -16.03 1.20 -5.37
N CYS A 220 -16.30 0.22 -6.22
CA CYS A 220 -15.89 -1.16 -6.02
C CYS A 220 -14.78 -1.53 -7.00
N LEU A 221 -13.88 -2.38 -6.53
CA LEU A 221 -12.84 -3.00 -7.32
C LEU A 221 -12.91 -4.49 -7.13
N TRP A 222 -12.97 -5.22 -8.23
CA TRP A 222 -12.89 -6.69 -8.27
C TRP A 222 -12.15 -7.12 -9.54
N PRO A 223 -11.63 -8.36 -9.61
CA PRO A 223 -10.93 -8.84 -10.80
C PRO A 223 -11.79 -8.70 -12.06
N ASP A 224 -11.25 -8.05 -13.11
CA ASP A 224 -11.95 -7.90 -14.40
C ASP A 224 -11.84 -9.18 -15.25
N VAL A 225 -10.90 -10.05 -14.90
CA VAL A 225 -10.62 -11.28 -15.61
C VAL A 225 -11.47 -12.41 -15.04
N THR A 226 -12.60 -12.70 -15.70
CA THR A 226 -13.17 -14.05 -15.71
C THR A 226 -12.23 -14.97 -16.50
N GLU A 227 -11.06 -15.28 -15.94
CA GLU A 227 -10.19 -16.32 -16.48
C GLU A 227 -10.61 -17.67 -15.86
N PRO A 228 -11.11 -18.64 -16.66
CA PRO A 228 -11.52 -19.96 -16.15
C PRO A 228 -10.40 -20.74 -15.45
N GLU A 229 -9.15 -20.27 -15.54
CA GLU A 229 -7.99 -20.85 -14.85
C GLU A 229 -7.98 -20.54 -13.34
N LEU A 230 -8.47 -19.36 -12.92
CA LEU A 230 -8.56 -19.04 -11.48
C LEU A 230 -9.68 -19.86 -10.81
N GLU A 231 -10.81 -20.05 -11.50
CA GLU A 231 -11.88 -20.95 -11.08
C GLU A 231 -11.36 -22.39 -10.94
N ALA A 232 -10.48 -22.83 -11.86
CA ALA A 232 -9.87 -24.16 -11.79
C ALA A 232 -8.89 -24.32 -10.62
N GLU A 233 -8.10 -23.30 -10.28
CA GLU A 233 -7.20 -23.33 -9.12
C GLU A 233 -7.95 -23.29 -7.79
N VAL A 234 -8.98 -22.44 -7.66
CA VAL A 234 -9.84 -22.40 -6.46
C VAL A 234 -10.59 -23.72 -6.29
N ALA A 235 -11.17 -24.26 -7.36
CA ALA A 235 -11.84 -25.56 -7.33
C ALA A 235 -10.89 -26.71 -6.96
N GLN A 236 -9.62 -26.68 -7.40
CA GLN A 236 -8.61 -27.67 -6.98
C GLN A 236 -8.19 -27.51 -5.51
N ALA A 237 -8.12 -26.27 -5.02
CA ALA A 237 -7.79 -25.99 -3.63
C ALA A 237 -8.91 -26.41 -2.66
N GLU A 238 -10.18 -26.23 -3.03
CA GLU A 238 -11.33 -26.68 -2.24
C GLU A 238 -11.55 -28.20 -2.26
N ALA A 239 -11.09 -28.88 -3.33
CA ALA A 239 -11.18 -30.32 -3.47
C ALA A 239 -10.05 -31.10 -2.75
N SER A 240 -9.05 -30.40 -2.18
CA SER A 240 -7.86 -30.97 -1.52
C SER A 240 -7.93 -30.85 0.01
#